data_AF-A0A2H0REU2-F1
#
_entry.id   AF-A0A2H0REU2-F1
#
_cell.length_a   1.000
_cell.length_b   1.000
_cell.length_c   1.000
_cell.angle_alpha   90.00
_cell.angle_beta   90.00
_cell.angle_gamma   90.00
#
_symmetry.space_group_name_H-M   'P 1'
#
loop_
_entity.id
_entity.type
_entity.pdbx_description
1 polymer ?
#
loop_
_entity_poly.entity_id
_entity_poly.type
_entity_poly.pdbx_seq_one_letter_code
_entity_poly.pdbx_strand_id
1 'polypeptide(L)'
;MVYFEINGLYEVIHIIMYLNMSVPTTQFTSGISSDDESTVTTIINFILSKPYLLNVTANIAASSVNAVYGVNYSLETNSITISARATTASITFNNINDNVSGIDKTVTTYIL
;
A
#
# COMPACT_ATOMS: atom_id res chain seq x y z
N MET A 1 39.26 40.06 -42.20
CA MET A 1 39.31 39.15 -41.04
C MET A 1 37.96 39.19 -40.36
N VAL A 2 37.30 38.05 -40.22
CA VAL A 2 36.14 37.93 -39.33
C VAL A 2 36.33 36.63 -38.58
N TYR A 3 36.63 36.75 -37.29
CA TYR A 3 36.58 35.64 -36.36
C TYR A 3 35.15 35.57 -35.84
N PHE A 4 34.50 34.41 -36.00
CA PHE A 4 33.26 34.13 -35.30
C PHE A 4 33.62 33.55 -33.94
N GLU A 5 33.48 34.37 -32.90
CA GLU A 5 33.64 33.93 -31.53
C GLU A 5 32.27 33.49 -31.01
N ILE A 6 32.07 32.18 -30.83
CA ILE A 6 30.88 31.67 -30.13
C ILE A 6 31.21 31.67 -28.65
N ASN A 7 31.09 32.83 -28.00
CA ASN A 7 31.06 32.94 -26.54
C ASN A 7 29.65 32.64 -26.01
N GLY A 8 29.17 31.44 -26.32
CA GLY A 8 28.01 30.87 -25.65
C GLY A 8 28.51 29.87 -24.65
N LEU A 9 28.58 30.25 -23.37
CA LEU A 9 28.47 29.28 -22.29
C LEU A 9 27.19 28.52 -22.56
N TYR A 10 27.30 27.31 -23.13
CA TYR A 10 26.21 26.36 -23.05
C TYR A 10 26.07 26.11 -21.54
N GLU A 11 25.19 26.87 -20.89
CA GLU A 11 24.55 26.33 -19.72
C GLU A 11 23.91 25.06 -20.23
N VAL A 12 24.59 23.94 -19.98
CA VAL A 12 23.92 22.67 -19.80
C VAL A 12 22.90 23.01 -18.73
N ILE A 13 21.68 23.30 -19.17
CA ILE A 13 20.52 23.29 -18.30
C ILE A 13 20.51 21.85 -17.80
N HIS A 14 21.22 21.65 -16.71
CA HIS A 14 21.05 20.54 -15.81
C HIS A 14 19.61 20.73 -15.34
N ILE A 15 18.67 20.18 -16.11
CA ILE A 15 17.37 19.82 -15.59
C ILE A 15 17.68 18.67 -14.63
N ILE A 16 18.25 19.01 -13.48
CA ILE A 16 18.19 18.18 -12.31
C ILE A 16 16.72 18.28 -11.94
N MET A 17 15.92 17.35 -12.49
CA MET A 17 14.70 16.94 -11.82
C MET A 17 15.15 16.59 -10.40
N TYR A 18 14.94 17.50 -9.47
CA TYR A 18 15.02 17.19 -8.05
C TYR A 18 13.92 16.15 -7.82
N LEU A 19 14.29 14.88 -7.95
CA LEU A 19 13.44 13.79 -7.52
C LEU A 19 13.11 14.12 -6.08
N ASN A 20 11.84 14.36 -5.78
CA ASN A 20 11.41 14.43 -4.41
C ASN A 20 11.63 13.03 -3.83
N MET A 21 12.81 12.79 -3.26
CA MET A 21 13.25 11.49 -2.75
C MET A 21 12.72 11.19 -1.35
N SER A 22 11.86 12.05 -0.79
CA SER A 22 11.19 11.72 0.46
C SER A 22 10.42 10.40 0.28
N VAL A 23 10.51 9.52 1.28
CA VAL A 23 9.75 8.27 1.28
C VAL A 23 8.27 8.63 1.26
N PRO A 24 7.45 8.08 0.33
CA PRO A 24 6.02 8.30 0.34
C PRO A 24 5.37 7.71 1.60
N THR A 25 4.21 8.23 1.94
CA THR A 25 3.34 7.66 2.98
C THR A 25 2.47 6.57 2.37
N THR A 26 2.17 5.54 3.16
CA THR A 26 1.23 4.46 2.82
C THR A 26 -0.12 4.71 3.48
N GLN A 27 -1.21 4.45 2.77
CA GLN A 27 -2.57 4.52 3.32
C GLN A 27 -3.48 3.45 2.70
N PHE A 28 -4.55 3.09 3.42
CA PHE A 28 -5.64 2.27 2.87
C PHE A 28 -6.48 3.05 1.87
N THR A 29 -7.03 2.39 0.86
CA THR A 29 -7.99 3.03 -0.07
C THR A 29 -9.46 2.86 0.36
N SER A 30 -9.74 1.98 1.31
CA SER A 30 -11.10 1.74 1.86
C SER A 30 -11.04 1.62 3.38
N GLY A 31 -12.00 2.25 4.06
CA GLY A 31 -12.01 2.32 5.53
C GLY A 31 -12.90 1.30 6.23
N ILE A 32 -13.88 0.70 5.54
CA ILE A 32 -14.87 -0.23 6.12
C ILE A 32 -15.39 -1.18 5.02
N SER A 33 -15.55 -2.46 5.34
CA SER A 33 -16.30 -3.44 4.55
C SER A 33 -17.22 -4.25 5.47
N SER A 34 -18.30 -4.77 4.92
CA SER A 34 -19.23 -5.66 5.61
C SER A 34 -19.71 -6.69 4.59
N ASP A 35 -19.30 -7.94 4.79
CA ASP A 35 -19.65 -9.06 3.92
C ASP A 35 -20.20 -10.20 4.77
N ASP A 36 -20.92 -11.12 4.14
CA ASP A 36 -21.36 -12.36 4.78
C ASP A 36 -20.13 -13.21 5.17
N GLU A 37 -20.18 -13.94 6.28
CA GLU A 37 -19.08 -14.81 6.72
C GLU A 37 -18.77 -15.93 5.70
N SER A 38 -19.73 -16.29 4.84
CA SER A 38 -19.52 -17.18 3.69
C SER A 38 -18.73 -16.54 2.53
N THR A 39 -18.49 -15.23 2.55
CA THR A 39 -17.66 -14.52 1.58
C THR A 39 -16.20 -14.79 1.86
N VAL A 40 -15.57 -15.63 1.03
CA VAL A 40 -14.26 -16.23 1.34
C VAL A 40 -13.10 -15.22 1.44
N THR A 41 -13.16 -14.08 0.74
CA THR A 41 -12.04 -13.15 0.65
C THR A 41 -12.47 -11.69 0.57
N THR A 42 -11.76 -10.84 1.30
CA THR A 42 -11.81 -9.38 1.17
C THR A 42 -10.43 -8.88 0.74
N ILE A 43 -10.36 -8.04 -0.29
CA ILE A 43 -9.10 -7.46 -0.76
C ILE A 43 -8.90 -6.10 -0.11
N ILE A 44 -7.79 -5.92 0.59
CA ILE A 44 -7.40 -4.64 1.19
C ILE A 44 -6.34 -4.00 0.30
N ASN A 45 -6.64 -2.81 -0.21
CA ASN A 45 -5.79 -2.06 -1.12
C ASN A 45 -5.03 -0.94 -0.39
N PHE A 46 -3.77 -0.75 -0.77
CA PHE A 46 -2.86 0.25 -0.25
C PHE A 46 -2.40 1.17 -1.37
N ILE A 47 -2.19 2.44 -1.04
CA ILE A 47 -1.60 3.42 -1.96
C ILE A 47 -0.45 4.18 -1.33
N LEU A 48 0.51 4.54 -2.18
CA LEU A 48 1.55 5.52 -1.89
C LEU A 48 1.07 6.93 -2.21
N SER A 49 1.48 7.91 -1.41
CA SER A 49 1.20 9.33 -1.70
C SER A 49 1.87 9.86 -2.97
N LYS A 50 2.88 9.17 -3.48
CA LYS A 50 3.56 9.43 -4.77
C LYS A 50 4.35 8.20 -5.23
N PRO A 51 4.69 8.09 -6.53
CA PRO A 51 5.62 7.07 -7.00
C PRO A 51 6.98 7.14 -6.31
N TYR A 52 7.64 6.00 -6.13
CA TYR A 52 8.96 5.89 -5.52
C TYR A 52 9.88 4.97 -6.32
N LEU A 53 11.19 5.23 -6.30
CA LEU A 53 12.17 4.47 -7.10
C LEU A 53 12.61 3.16 -6.46
N LEU A 54 12.27 2.95 -5.19
CA LEU A 54 12.59 1.76 -4.41
C LEU A 54 11.30 1.09 -3.94
N ASN A 55 11.42 -0.16 -3.52
CA ASN A 55 10.32 -0.84 -2.83
C ASN A 55 9.98 -0.11 -1.52
N VAL A 56 8.69 -0.01 -1.22
CA VAL A 56 8.19 0.50 0.05
C VAL A 56 7.50 -0.65 0.77
N THR A 57 7.96 -0.97 1.97
CA THR A 57 7.38 -2.04 2.79
C THR A 57 6.76 -1.45 4.04
N ALA A 58 5.53 -1.82 4.33
CA ALA A 58 4.82 -1.45 5.55
C ALA A 58 4.36 -2.71 6.28
N ASN A 59 4.50 -2.72 7.60
CA ASN A 59 3.98 -3.80 8.43
C ASN A 59 2.51 -3.54 8.72
N ILE A 60 1.75 -4.63 8.85
CA ILE A 60 0.31 -4.62 9.03
C ILE A 60 0.00 -5.50 10.23
N ALA A 61 -0.87 -4.98 11.09
CA ALA A 61 -1.44 -5.72 12.20
C ALA A 61 -2.97 -5.66 12.15
N ALA A 62 -3.59 -6.61 12.84
CA ALA A 62 -5.02 -6.71 13.00
C ALA A 62 -5.37 -6.87 14.48
N SER A 63 -6.50 -6.27 14.88
CA SER A 63 -7.18 -6.51 16.14
C SER A 63 -8.63 -6.87 15.82
N SER A 64 -9.25 -7.69 16.66
CA SER A 64 -10.61 -8.16 16.44
C SER A 64 -11.47 -8.07 17.70
N VAL A 65 -12.78 -7.91 17.46
CA VAL A 65 -13.84 -8.01 18.47
C VAL A 65 -14.69 -9.22 18.08
N ASN A 66 -14.81 -10.19 18.98
CA ASN A 66 -15.54 -11.46 18.81
C ASN A 66 -15.04 -12.40 17.70
N ALA A 67 -14.21 -11.93 16.77
CA ALA A 67 -13.55 -12.75 15.76
C ALA A 67 -12.23 -13.34 16.29
N VAL A 68 -11.92 -14.58 15.91
CA VAL A 68 -10.69 -15.27 16.31
C VAL A 68 -9.83 -15.59 15.07
N TYR A 69 -8.55 -15.26 15.13
CA TYR A 69 -7.60 -15.57 14.05
C TYR A 69 -7.47 -17.10 13.87
N GLY A 70 -7.53 -17.56 12.62
CA GLY A 70 -7.53 -18.97 12.24
C GLY A 70 -8.88 -19.67 12.37
N VAL A 71 -9.89 -19.03 12.98
CA VAL A 71 -11.26 -19.56 13.09
C VAL A 71 -12.23 -18.76 12.24
N ASN A 72 -12.17 -17.43 12.31
CA ASN A 72 -13.05 -16.53 11.55
C ASN A 72 -12.30 -15.76 10.46
N TYR A 73 -10.99 -15.60 10.61
CA TYR A 73 -10.19 -14.89 9.61
C TYR A 73 -8.73 -15.31 9.60
N SER A 74 -8.04 -15.03 8.49
CA SER A 74 -6.58 -15.05 8.42
C SER A 74 -6.05 -13.95 7.49
N LEU A 75 -4.76 -13.63 7.63
CA LEU A 75 -4.03 -12.72 6.75
C LEU A 75 -3.02 -13.55 5.94
N GLU A 76 -2.92 -13.30 4.64
CA GLU A 76 -1.87 -13.92 3.82
C GLU A 76 -0.46 -13.52 4.27
N THR A 77 -0.32 -12.31 4.80
CA THR A 77 0.95 -11.74 5.25
C THR A 77 0.72 -10.61 6.25
N ASN A 78 1.71 -10.37 7.12
CA ASN A 78 1.75 -9.23 8.03
C ASN A 78 2.56 -8.05 7.49
N SER A 79 2.94 -8.07 6.20
CA SER A 79 3.59 -6.94 5.55
C SER A 79 3.12 -6.81 4.10
N ILE A 80 3.05 -5.56 3.64
CA ILE A 80 2.77 -5.22 2.24
C ILE A 80 4.01 -4.57 1.64
N THR A 81 4.39 -5.02 0.45
CA THR A 81 5.46 -4.39 -0.34
C THR A 81 4.87 -3.81 -1.60
N ILE A 82 4.97 -2.48 -1.73
CA ILE A 82 4.67 -1.76 -2.96
C ILE A 82 5.98 -1.69 -3.75
N SER A 83 6.01 -2.36 -4.89
CA SER A 83 7.21 -2.48 -5.71
C SER A 83 7.68 -1.11 -6.23
N ALA A 84 8.98 -1.00 -6.49
CA ALA A 84 9.56 0.18 -7.11
C ALA A 84 8.74 0.62 -8.34
N ARG A 85 8.43 1.92 -8.40
CA ARG A 85 7.66 2.60 -9.46
C ARG A 85 6.16 2.26 -9.49
N ALA A 86 5.68 1.35 -8.65
CA ALA A 86 4.25 1.18 -8.40
C ALA A 86 3.74 2.20 -7.38
N THR A 87 2.43 2.44 -7.37
CA THR A 87 1.75 3.27 -6.37
C THR A 87 0.70 2.51 -5.58
N THR A 88 0.43 1.26 -5.94
CA THR A 88 -0.59 0.41 -5.34
C THR A 88 -0.02 -0.98 -5.02
N ALA A 89 -0.56 -1.59 -3.98
CA ALA A 89 -0.48 -3.03 -3.73
C ALA A 89 -1.69 -3.47 -2.92
N SER A 90 -1.94 -4.77 -2.83
CA SER A 90 -3.04 -5.33 -2.07
C SER A 90 -2.60 -6.51 -1.24
N ILE A 91 -3.31 -6.76 -0.14
CA ILE A 91 -3.27 -8.04 0.58
C ILE A 91 -4.65 -8.68 0.54
N THR A 92 -4.68 -10.01 0.59
CA THR A 92 -5.94 -10.72 0.80
C THR A 92 -6.16 -10.94 2.29
N PHE A 93 -7.36 -10.59 2.72
CA PHE A 93 -7.91 -10.94 4.01
C PHE A 93 -8.88 -12.11 3.78
N ASN A 94 -8.59 -13.27 4.36
CA ASN A 94 -9.43 -14.44 4.17
C ASN A 94 -10.47 -14.50 5.28
N ASN A 95 -11.74 -14.58 4.90
CA ASN A 95 -12.82 -14.90 5.82
C ASN A 95 -12.92 -16.42 5.94
N ILE A 96 -13.14 -16.92 7.15
CA ILE A 96 -13.27 -18.34 7.42
C ILE A 96 -14.66 -18.55 8.00
N ASN A 97 -15.51 -19.22 7.23
CA ASN A 97 -16.84 -19.60 7.68
C ASN A 97 -16.73 -20.74 8.70
N ASP A 98 -17.01 -20.43 9.96
CA ASP A 98 -17.01 -21.42 11.05
C ASP A 98 -18.31 -22.25 11.14
N ASN A 99 -19.30 -21.96 10.28
CA ASN A 99 -20.66 -22.55 10.28
C ASN A 99 -21.40 -22.37 11.62
N VAL A 100 -21.03 -21.38 12.43
CA VAL A 100 -21.67 -21.07 13.70
C VAL A 100 -22.44 -19.76 13.57
N SER A 101 -23.76 -19.85 13.69
CA SER A 101 -24.58 -18.64 13.85
C SER A 101 -24.23 -17.96 15.17
N GLY A 102 -23.91 -16.68 15.11
CA GLY A 102 -23.44 -15.92 16.26
C GLY A 102 -23.66 -14.42 16.11
N ILE A 103 -22.97 -13.68 16.96
CA ILE A 103 -22.92 -12.22 16.93
C ILE A 103 -21.95 -11.74 15.84
N ASP A 104 -22.08 -10.46 15.47
CA ASP A 104 -21.19 -9.83 14.52
C ASP A 104 -19.72 -9.90 14.98
N LYS A 105 -18.86 -10.25 14.02
CA LYS A 105 -17.41 -10.40 14.16
C LYS A 105 -16.74 -9.25 13.42
N THR A 106 -15.98 -8.44 14.13
CA THR A 106 -15.33 -7.24 13.55
C THR A 106 -13.82 -7.38 13.63
N VAL A 107 -13.13 -7.07 12.53
CA VAL A 107 -11.66 -7.01 12.47
C VAL A 107 -11.23 -5.64 11.98
N THR A 108 -10.27 -5.04 12.69
CA THR A 108 -9.67 -3.74 12.38
C THR A 108 -8.22 -3.94 12.02
N THR A 109 -7.82 -3.52 10.83
CA THR A 109 -6.43 -3.55 10.35
C THR A 109 -5.77 -2.18 10.42
N TYR A 110 -4.48 -2.14 10.69
CA TYR A 110 -3.70 -0.91 10.79
C TYR A 110 -2.28 -1.09 10.26
N ILE A 111 -1.73 -0.01 9.70
CA ILE A 111 -0.34 0.11 9.28
C ILE A 111 0.49 0.50 10.50
N LEU A 112 1.65 -0.14 10.68
CA LEU A 112 2.61 0.12 11.76
C LEU A 112 3.74 1.07 11.34
#